data_AF-N8W8G4-F1
#
_entry.id   AF-N8W8G4-F1
#
_cell.length_a   1.000
_cell.length_b   1.000
_cell.length_c   1.000
_cell.angle_alpha   90.00
_cell.angle_beta   90.00
_cell.angle_gamma   90.00
#
_symmetry.space_group_name_H-M   'P 1'
#
loop_
_entity.id
_entity.type
_entity.pdbx_description
1 polymer ?
#
loop_
_entity_poly.entity_id
_entity_poly.type
_entity_poly.pdbx_seq_one_letter_code
_entity_poly.pdbx_strand_id
1 'polypeptide(L)'
;MEIKNQSYDASDVADGYALAYEQVADLAAMIGAVRHLCEKNIEYVGEVYDVPESVFQELKRIFNITEGLIQDSLEFSKAHEDSYKC
;
A
#
# COMPACT_ATOMS: atom_id res chain seq x y z
N MET A 1 18.50 30.21 -17.81
CA MET A 1 17.69 29.02 -17.56
C MET A 1 16.52 29.50 -16.73
N GLU A 2 15.39 29.80 -17.36
CA GLU A 2 14.20 30.26 -16.65
C GLU A 2 13.65 29.08 -15.86
N ILE A 3 13.62 29.19 -14.53
CA ILE A 3 12.78 28.34 -13.71
C ILE A 3 11.35 28.80 -14.04
N LYS A 4 10.67 28.08 -14.93
CA LYS A 4 9.23 28.23 -15.09
C LYS A 4 8.62 27.83 -13.75
N ASN A 5 8.17 28.79 -12.96
CA ASN A 5 7.19 28.55 -11.91
C ASN A 5 5.93 28.02 -12.60
N GLN A 6 5.84 26.70 -12.78
CA GLN A 6 4.60 26.06 -13.22
C GLN A 6 3.59 26.29 -12.10
N SER A 7 2.62 27.16 -12.37
CA SER A 7 1.40 27.25 -11.59
C SER A 7 0.61 25.98 -11.90
N TYR A 8 0.57 25.05 -10.96
CA TYR A 8 -0.37 23.92 -11.03
C TYR A 8 -1.78 24.46 -10.83
N ASP A 9 -2.71 24.02 -11.68
CA ASP A 9 -4.13 24.26 -11.44
C ASP A 9 -4.75 23.15 -10.57
N ALA A 10 -6.00 23.32 -10.16
CA ALA A 10 -6.67 22.34 -9.32
C ALA A 10 -6.80 20.97 -10.02
N SER A 11 -6.92 20.94 -11.34
CA SER A 11 -6.98 19.70 -12.12
C SER A 11 -5.64 18.96 -12.06
N ASP A 12 -4.52 19.66 -12.22
CA ASP A 12 -3.19 19.06 -12.13
C ASP A 12 -2.96 18.41 -10.75
N VAL A 13 -3.43 19.06 -9.68
CA VAL A 13 -3.32 18.54 -8.31
C VAL A 13 -4.23 17.32 -8.12
N ALA A 14 -5.46 17.36 -8.62
CA ALA A 14 -6.37 16.22 -8.58
C ALA A 14 -5.80 14.99 -9.31
N ASP A 15 -5.21 15.18 -10.50
CA ASP A 15 -4.56 14.12 -11.27
C ASP A 15 -3.34 13.55 -10.54
N GLY A 16 -2.57 14.40 -9.85
CA GLY A 16 -1.47 13.96 -9.00
C GLY A 16 -1.92 13.03 -7.87
N TYR A 17 -3.03 13.35 -7.20
CA TYR A 17 -3.61 12.49 -6.17
C TYR A 17 -4.23 11.21 -6.73
N ALA A 18 -4.85 11.27 -7.92
CA ALA A 18 -5.34 10.08 -8.61
C ALA A 18 -4.19 9.11 -8.94
N LEU A 19 -3.06 9.61 -9.46
CA LEU A 19 -1.87 8.80 -9.71
C LEU A 19 -1.29 8.21 -8.42
N ALA A 20 -1.23 8.99 -7.34
CA ALA A 20 -0.77 8.50 -6.04
C ALA A 20 -1.68 7.37 -5.52
N TYR A 21 -3.00 7.50 -5.68
CA TYR A 21 -3.96 6.45 -5.35
C TYR A 21 -3.67 5.16 -6.14
N GLU A 22 -3.52 5.26 -7.46
CA GLU A 22 -3.25 4.11 -8.33
C GLU A 22 -1.97 3.38 -7.92
N GLN A 23 -0.87 4.12 -7.68
CA GLN A 23 0.40 3.52 -7.27
C GLN A 23 0.32 2.81 -5.91
N VAL A 24 -0.43 3.37 -4.96
CA VAL A 24 -0.63 2.74 -3.65
C VAL A 24 -1.56 1.52 -3.76
N ALA A 25 -2.54 1.55 -4.66
CA ALA A 25 -3.41 0.40 -4.93
C ALA A 25 -2.61 -0.77 -5.53
N ASP A 26 -1.69 -0.50 -6.44
CA ASP A 26 -0.76 -1.50 -6.99
C ASP A 26 0.15 -2.06 -5.88
N LEU A 27 0.68 -1.21 -5.00
CA LEU A 27 1.46 -1.65 -3.84
C LEU A 27 0.63 -2.56 -2.93
N ALA A 28 -0.64 -2.26 -2.69
CA ALA A 28 -1.55 -3.10 -1.92
C ALA A 28 -1.66 -4.50 -2.52
N ALA A 29 -1.82 -4.60 -3.84
CA ALA A 29 -1.89 -5.88 -4.54
C ALA A 29 -0.57 -6.67 -4.40
N MET A 30 0.58 -6.00 -4.52
CA MET A 30 1.89 -6.62 -4.34
C MET A 30 2.09 -7.13 -2.90
N ILE A 31 1.73 -6.35 -1.89
CA ILE A 31 1.83 -6.76 -0.48
C ILE A 31 0.91 -7.94 -0.19
N GLY A 32 -0.31 -7.94 -0.75
CA GLY A 32 -1.22 -9.09 -0.65
C GLY A 32 -0.63 -10.37 -1.24
N ALA A 33 0.03 -10.27 -2.41
CA ALA A 33 0.70 -11.42 -3.02
C ALA A 33 1.89 -11.92 -2.17
N VAL A 34 2.68 -11.02 -1.58
CA VAL A 34 3.77 -11.38 -0.66
C VAL A 34 3.23 -12.07 0.59
N ARG A 35 2.16 -11.54 1.18
CA ARG A 35 1.50 -12.15 2.34
C ARG A 35 1.06 -13.57 2.05
N HIS A 36 0.40 -13.79 0.92
CA HIS A 36 -0.04 -15.13 0.49
C HIS A 36 1.12 -16.13 0.34
N LEU A 37 2.24 -15.70 -0.26
CA LEU A 37 3.44 -16.53 -0.36
C LEU A 37 4.04 -16.85 1.01
N CYS A 38 4.06 -15.86 1.91
CA CYS A 38 4.50 -16.07 3.29
C CYS A 38 3.59 -17.05 4.04
N GLU A 39 2.27 -16.94 3.92
CA GLU A 39 1.32 -17.85 4.56
C GLU A 39 1.52 -19.30 4.09
N LYS A 40 1.72 -19.52 2.78
CA LYS A 40 2.08 -20.85 2.25
C LYS A 40 3.40 -21.39 2.80
N ASN A 41 4.41 -20.54 2.93
CA ASN A 41 5.70 -20.96 3.47
C ASN A 41 5.58 -21.31 4.96
N ILE A 42 4.78 -20.56 5.73
CA ILE A 42 4.48 -20.83 7.14
C ILE A 42 3.77 -22.18 7.28
N GLU A 43 2.78 -22.46 6.44
CA GLU A 43 2.08 -23.75 6.39
C GLU A 43 3.08 -24.89 6.11
N TYR A 44 3.88 -24.76 5.06
CA TYR A 44 4.87 -25.78 4.68
C TYR A 44 5.86 -26.10 5.80
N VAL A 45 6.43 -25.08 6.46
CA VAL A 45 7.40 -25.33 7.54
C VAL A 45 6.74 -25.86 8.81
N GLY A 46 5.48 -25.53 9.05
CA GLY A 46 4.68 -26.14 10.10
C GLY A 46 4.47 -27.63 9.85
N GLU A 47 4.11 -28.02 8.63
CA GLU A 47 3.87 -29.43 8.26
C GLU A 47 5.15 -30.27 8.20
N VAL A 48 6.25 -29.72 7.67
CA VAL A 48 7.48 -30.51 7.40
C VAL A 48 8.43 -30.53 8.60
N TYR A 49 8.46 -29.45 9.38
CA TYR A 49 9.44 -29.26 10.45
C TYR A 49 8.82 -29.09 11.85
N ASP A 50 7.50 -29.26 11.98
CA ASP A 50 6.74 -29.05 13.23
C ASP A 50 7.00 -27.67 13.87
N VAL A 51 7.30 -26.66 13.04
CA VAL A 51 7.57 -25.30 13.52
C VAL A 51 6.26 -24.64 13.95
N PRO A 52 6.13 -24.17 15.20
CA PRO A 52 4.92 -23.50 15.66
C PRO A 52 4.66 -22.20 14.90
N GLU A 53 3.41 -21.98 14.50
CA GLU A 53 2.97 -20.75 13.84
C GLU A 53 3.28 -19.47 14.64
N SER A 54 3.38 -19.59 15.97
CA SER A 54 3.71 -18.49 16.88
C SER A 54 5.06 -17.83 16.59
N VAL A 55 6.00 -18.55 15.95
CA VAL A 55 7.30 -18.02 15.53
C VAL A 55 7.14 -16.90 14.48
N PHE A 56 6.04 -16.90 13.73
CA PHE A 56 5.80 -15.95 12.64
C PHE A 56 4.89 -14.78 13.02
N GLN A 57 4.57 -14.61 14.31
CA GLN A 57 3.61 -13.58 14.75
C GLN A 57 4.06 -12.16 14.40
N GLU A 58 5.35 -11.84 14.57
CA GLU A 58 5.85 -10.50 14.21
C GLU A 58 5.83 -10.27 12.69
N LEU A 59 6.05 -11.31 11.88
CA LEU A 59 5.90 -11.22 10.43
C LEU A 59 4.44 -10.92 10.04
N LYS A 60 3.47 -11.62 10.65
CA LYS A 60 2.05 -11.34 10.45
C LYS A 60 1.66 -9.94 10.91
N ARG A 61 2.23 -9.48 12.02
CA ARG A 61 2.02 -8.13 12.55
C ARG A 61 2.53 -7.06 11.58
N ILE A 62 3.68 -7.27 10.93
CA ILE A 62 4.19 -6.35 9.90
C ILE A 62 3.18 -6.22 8.76
N PHE A 63 2.63 -7.32 8.25
CA PHE A 63 1.60 -7.24 7.19
C PHE A 63 0.40 -6.41 7.61
N ASN A 64 -0.13 -6.62 8.81
CA ASN A 64 -1.27 -5.85 9.31
C ASN A 64 -0.95 -4.35 9.46
N ILE A 65 0.25 -4.00 9.93
CA ILE A 65 0.69 -2.59 10.03
C ILE A 65 0.79 -1.98 8.64
N THR A 66 1.41 -2.69 7.69
CA THR A 66 1.55 -2.23 6.31
C THR A 66 0.20 -2.06 5.62
N GLU A 67 -0.74 -2.98 5.82
CA GLU A 67 -2.11 -2.86 5.32
C GLU A 67 -2.83 -1.63 5.87
N GLY A 68 -2.67 -1.33 7.16
CA GLY A 68 -3.21 -0.10 7.76
C GLY A 68 -2.64 1.17 7.12
N LEU A 69 -1.31 1.23 6.94
CA LEU A 69 -0.65 2.38 6.30
C LEU A 69 -1.08 2.56 4.83
N ILE A 70 -1.27 1.46 4.11
CA ILE A 70 -1.77 1.47 2.74
C ILE A 70 -3.19 2.00 2.69
N GLN A 71 -4.07 1.52 3.57
CA GLN A 71 -5.45 1.98 3.65
C GLN A 71 -5.52 3.49 3.95
N ASP A 72 -4.78 3.97 4.96
CA ASP A 72 -4.71 5.38 5.30
C ASP A 72 -4.24 6.22 4.10
N SER A 73 -3.25 5.72 3.34
CA SER A 73 -2.72 6.41 2.16
C SER A 73 -3.70 6.43 0.98
N LEU A 74 -4.49 5.37 0.78
CA LEU A 74 -5.54 5.34 -0.25
C LEU A 74 -6.65 6.34 0.09
N GLU A 75 -7.10 6.35 1.35
CA GLU A 75 -8.12 7.29 1.82
C GLU A 75 -7.65 8.73 1.71
N PHE A 76 -6.40 9.01 2.11
CA PHE A 76 -5.79 10.33 1.99
C PHE A 76 -5.75 10.82 0.54
N SER A 77 -5.24 9.99 -0.37
CA SER A 77 -5.15 10.35 -1.79
C SER A 77 -6.53 10.60 -2.39
N LYS A 78 -7.51 9.73 -2.09
CA LYS A 78 -8.86 9.86 -2.62
C LYS A 78 -9.57 11.10 -2.11
N ALA A 79 -9.47 11.38 -0.81
CA ALA A 79 -10.06 12.58 -0.21
C ALA A 79 -9.50 13.87 -0.81
N HIS A 80 -8.20 13.91 -1.11
CA HIS A 80 -7.59 15.08 -1.72
C HIS A 80 -7.92 15.20 -3.21
N GLU A 81 -7.89 14.10 -3.97
CA GLU A 81 -8.37 14.06 -5.36
C GLU A 81 -9.77 14.68 -5.46
N ASP A 82 -10.70 14.23 -4.62
CA ASP A 82 -12.09 14.72 -4.61
C ASP A 82 -12.18 16.20 -4.18
N SER A 83 -11.29 16.68 -3.32
CA SER A 83 -11.27 18.08 -2.87
C SER A 83 -10.84 19.08 -3.95
N TYR A 84 -10.09 18.63 -4.97
CA TYR A 84 -9.60 19.46 -6.06
C TYR A 84 -10.42 19.33 -7.35
N LYS A 85 -11.35 18.36 -7.43
CA LYS A 85 -12.26 18.12 -8.57
C LYS A 85 -13.50 19.04 -8.64
N CYS A 86 -13.45 20.23 -8.02
CA CYS A 86 -14.55 21.22 -8.01
C CYS A 86 -15.21 21.44 -9.37
#